data_AF-D8LMP6-F1
#
_entry.id   AF-D8LMP6-F1
#
_cell.length_a   1.000
_cell.length_b   1.000
_cell.length_c   1.000
_cell.angle_alpha   90.00
_cell.angle_beta   90.00
_cell.angle_gamma   90.00
#
_symmetry.space_group_name_H-M   'P 1'
#
loop_
_entity.id
_entity.type
_entity.pdbx_description
1 polymer ?
#
loop_
_entity_poly.entity_id
_entity_poly.type
_entity_poly.pdbx_seq_one_letter_code
_entity_poly.pdbx_strand_id
1 'polypeptide(L)'
;MSSDSSQQIGRCHVLRRAAEGVMARLSFLEHHTLQPNGQGQAKPLCLRNPDYGKMRKKMEVSFPDQLETAKAVGFDGHARGVLSELEGVFQVFEDVTEVSQSSCLSLPTCDRDGMVEELRDMSGCRNGIPLKFAADVNPELMMSFMSLMADYVRVHLVVASVTERKQALGMYYLAHATVHGKKTTPAMAKVNSLISVCDNPLHGLAMEMSVKACEVVRSCVGGALTAVKEVVEVASEVRDSFLRRPLVLCLL
;
A
#
# COMPACT_ATOMS: atom_id res chain seq x y z
N MET A 1 6.91 11.69 -29.21
CA MET A 1 6.89 10.62 -28.19
C MET A 1 7.62 10.97 -26.88
N SER A 2 8.30 12.12 -26.72
CA SER A 2 9.08 12.41 -25.50
C SER A 2 8.35 13.16 -24.37
N SER A 3 7.23 13.86 -24.65
CA SER A 3 6.52 14.67 -23.64
C SER A 3 5.71 13.82 -22.65
N ASP A 4 5.22 12.67 -23.10
CA ASP A 4 4.32 11.82 -22.31
C ASP A 4 5.07 11.00 -21.25
N SER A 5 6.19 10.38 -21.63
CA SER A 5 6.99 9.59 -20.68
C SER A 5 7.60 10.44 -19.56
N SER A 6 8.03 11.67 -19.85
CA SER A 6 8.56 12.59 -18.83
C SER A 6 7.46 13.01 -17.84
N GLN A 7 6.23 13.23 -18.33
CA GLN A 7 5.08 13.52 -17.47
C GLN A 7 4.71 12.33 -16.59
N GLN A 8 4.76 11.10 -17.12
CA GLN A 8 4.50 9.87 -16.37
C GLN A 8 5.56 9.59 -15.30
N ILE A 9 6.84 9.80 -15.62
CA ILE A 9 7.94 9.73 -14.64
C ILE A 9 7.71 10.75 -13.51
N GLY A 10 7.37 11.99 -13.86
CA GLY A 10 7.04 13.04 -12.90
C GLY A 10 5.89 12.64 -11.96
N ARG A 11 4.83 12.03 -12.49
CA ARG A 11 3.70 11.51 -11.69
C ARG A 11 4.15 10.39 -10.75
N CYS A 12 4.96 9.45 -11.21
CA CYS A 12 5.52 8.39 -10.37
C CYS A 12 6.30 8.99 -9.19
N HIS A 13 7.14 9.99 -9.44
CA HIS A 13 7.88 10.66 -8.36
C HIS A 13 6.99 11.37 -7.34
N VAL A 14 5.95 12.08 -7.80
CA VAL A 14 5.00 12.75 -6.90
C VAL A 14 4.29 11.75 -6.01
N LEU A 15 3.81 10.64 -6.59
CA LEU A 15 3.10 9.60 -5.85
C LEU A 15 4.00 8.85 -4.89
N ARG A 16 5.27 8.62 -5.25
CA ARG A 16 6.25 8.04 -4.34
C ARG A 16 6.50 8.94 -3.13
N ARG A 17 6.64 10.25 -3.32
CA ARG A 17 6.75 11.20 -2.20
C ARG A 17 5.51 11.21 -1.32
N ALA A 18 4.33 11.11 -1.93
CA ALA A 18 3.08 10.99 -1.18
C ALA A 18 3.05 9.67 -0.36
N ALA A 19 3.46 8.56 -0.97
CA ALA A 19 3.60 7.26 -0.32
C ALA A 19 4.57 7.32 0.87
N GLU A 20 5.73 7.96 0.72
CA GLU A 20 6.69 8.20 1.80
C GLU A 20 6.06 9.01 2.95
N GLY A 21 5.32 10.07 2.63
CA GLY A 21 4.62 10.89 3.62
C GLY A 21 3.57 10.11 4.41
N VAL A 22 2.75 9.29 3.76
CA VAL A 22 1.76 8.46 4.45
C VAL A 22 2.42 7.32 5.23
N MET A 23 3.50 6.71 4.73
CA MET A 23 4.26 5.70 5.47
C MET A 23 4.82 6.27 6.77
N ALA A 24 5.41 7.47 6.75
CA ALA A 24 5.92 8.12 7.97
C ALA A 24 4.81 8.32 9.01
N ARG A 25 3.62 8.73 8.58
CA ARG A 25 2.45 8.89 9.46
C ARG A 25 1.92 7.57 9.98
N LEU A 26 1.87 6.53 9.14
CA LEU A 26 1.48 5.18 9.56
C LEU A 26 2.47 4.59 10.57
N SER A 27 3.78 4.73 10.35
CA SER A 27 4.79 4.31 11.31
C SER A 27 4.68 5.06 12.64
N PHE A 28 4.34 6.35 12.59
CA PHE A 28 4.03 7.10 13.81
C PHE A 28 2.80 6.53 14.53
N LEU A 29 1.73 6.21 13.81
CA LEU A 29 0.55 5.56 14.39
C LEU A 29 0.92 4.21 15.02
N GLU A 30 1.64 3.34 14.29
CA GLU A 30 2.07 2.02 14.75
C GLU A 30 2.91 2.10 16.03
N HIS A 31 3.90 3.00 16.09
CA HIS A 31 4.87 3.04 17.18
C HIS A 31 4.49 3.97 18.33
N HIS A 32 3.51 4.86 18.18
CA HIS A 32 3.21 5.83 19.24
C HIS A 32 1.73 5.91 19.60
N THR A 33 0.83 5.73 18.63
CA THR A 33 -0.60 6.01 18.82
C THR A 33 -1.43 4.75 19.04
N LEU A 34 -1.11 3.66 18.32
CA LEU A 34 -1.92 2.44 18.20
C LEU A 34 -1.14 1.19 18.64
N GLN A 35 -0.22 1.35 19.58
CA GLN A 35 0.54 0.24 20.15
C GLN A 35 -0.34 -0.65 21.06
N PRO A 36 -0.28 -1.99 20.94
CA PRO A 36 -1.08 -2.92 21.76
C PRO A 36 -0.86 -2.73 23.27
N ASN A 37 0.39 -2.52 23.67
CA ASN A 37 0.81 -2.46 25.08
C ASN A 37 1.32 -1.07 25.51
N GLY A 38 1.13 -0.05 24.68
CA GLY A 38 1.63 1.29 24.95
C GLY A 38 0.92 1.91 26.15
N GLN A 39 1.63 2.10 27.26
CA GLN A 39 1.20 2.92 28.40
C GLN A 39 1.51 4.42 28.19
N GLY A 40 1.96 4.80 26.99
CA GLY A 40 2.36 6.17 26.65
C GLY A 40 1.20 7.16 26.64
N GLN A 41 1.50 8.42 26.96
CA GLN A 41 0.56 9.55 26.88
C GLN A 41 0.02 9.79 25.45
N ALA A 42 0.68 9.26 24.42
CA ALA A 42 0.30 9.45 23.01
C ALA A 42 -0.83 8.54 22.52
N LYS A 43 -1.17 7.47 23.26
CA LYS A 43 -2.28 6.57 22.90
C LYS A 43 -3.63 7.23 23.24
N PRO A 44 -4.60 7.25 22.32
CA PRO A 44 -5.93 7.77 22.56
C PRO A 44 -6.55 7.23 23.86
N LEU A 45 -7.10 8.13 24.68
CA LEU A 45 -7.86 7.85 25.89
C LEU A 45 -8.99 6.86 25.61
N CYS A 46 -9.68 6.99 24.47
CA CYS A 46 -10.72 6.05 24.08
C CYS A 46 -10.18 4.61 23.87
N LEU A 47 -8.94 4.46 23.44
CA LEU A 47 -8.27 3.15 23.31
C LEU A 47 -7.65 2.64 24.62
N ARG A 48 -7.47 3.52 25.60
CA ARG A 48 -6.96 3.17 26.94
C ARG A 48 -8.07 2.91 27.95
N ASN A 49 -9.27 3.43 27.73
CA ASN A 49 -10.37 3.32 28.67
C ASN A 49 -10.72 1.83 28.90
N PRO A 50 -10.63 1.31 30.14
CA PRO A 50 -10.93 -0.09 30.43
C PRO A 50 -12.41 -0.45 30.16
N ASP A 51 -13.32 0.51 30.33
CA ASP A 51 -14.77 0.31 30.13
C ASP A 51 -15.10 -0.03 28.67
N TYR A 52 -14.25 0.41 27.73
CA TYR A 52 -14.40 0.15 26.31
C TYR A 52 -13.71 -1.15 25.87
N GLY A 53 -13.08 -1.90 26.78
CA GLY A 53 -12.30 -3.09 26.44
C GLY A 53 -13.10 -4.18 25.71
N LYS A 54 -14.34 -4.46 26.15
CA LYS A 54 -15.23 -5.44 25.48
C LYS A 54 -15.63 -4.97 24.09
N MET A 55 -15.91 -3.68 23.94
CA MET A 55 -16.29 -3.05 22.67
C MET A 55 -15.12 -3.10 21.68
N ARG A 56 -13.90 -2.78 22.10
CA ARG A 56 -12.69 -2.86 21.27
C ARG A 56 -12.40 -4.29 20.78
N LYS A 57 -12.46 -5.28 21.67
CA LYS A 57 -12.29 -6.70 21.28
C LYS A 57 -13.31 -7.14 20.23
N LYS A 58 -14.54 -6.63 20.33
CA LYS A 58 -15.57 -6.93 19.35
C LYS A 58 -15.27 -6.27 18.00
N MET A 59 -14.86 -5.00 17.99
CA MET A 59 -14.47 -4.28 16.78
C MET A 59 -13.28 -4.92 16.06
N GLU A 60 -12.31 -5.45 16.80
CA GLU A 60 -11.16 -6.16 16.21
C GLU A 60 -11.59 -7.33 15.31
N VAL A 61 -12.61 -8.07 15.75
CA VAL A 61 -13.10 -9.28 15.06
C VAL A 61 -14.15 -8.94 14.01
N SER A 62 -15.05 -8.02 14.32
CA SER A 62 -16.22 -7.78 13.47
C SER A 62 -16.03 -6.67 12.45
N PHE A 63 -15.06 -5.75 12.61
CA PHE A 63 -14.89 -4.62 11.71
C PHE A 63 -14.67 -5.06 10.25
N PRO A 64 -15.32 -4.38 9.27
CA PRO A 64 -16.18 -3.20 9.42
C PRO A 64 -17.65 -3.51 9.76
N ASP A 65 -18.00 -4.78 9.90
CA ASP A 65 -19.36 -5.25 10.12
C ASP A 65 -19.77 -5.22 11.60
N GLN A 66 -21.09 -5.16 11.81
CA GLN A 66 -21.72 -5.32 13.13
C GLN A 66 -21.26 -4.31 14.22
N LEU A 67 -20.76 -3.13 13.83
CA LEU A 67 -20.28 -2.12 14.78
C LEU A 67 -21.36 -1.66 15.76
N GLU A 68 -22.63 -1.60 15.33
CA GLU A 68 -23.77 -1.24 16.18
C GLU A 68 -24.01 -2.21 17.35
N THR A 69 -23.47 -3.42 17.23
CA THR A 69 -23.59 -4.44 18.27
C THR A 69 -22.46 -4.33 19.30
N ALA A 70 -21.45 -3.48 19.04
CA ALA A 70 -20.38 -3.14 19.98
C ALA A 70 -20.81 -1.93 20.81
N LYS A 71 -21.56 -2.19 21.89
CA LYS A 71 -21.99 -1.14 22.83
C LYS A 71 -21.11 -1.13 24.07
N ALA A 72 -20.79 0.06 24.56
CA ALA A 72 -20.20 0.27 25.88
C ALA A 72 -21.01 1.30 26.68
N VAL A 73 -21.10 1.09 27.99
CA VAL A 73 -21.81 2.00 28.89
C VAL A 73 -21.15 3.37 28.85
N GLY A 74 -21.95 4.43 28.69
CA GLY A 74 -21.47 5.81 28.68
C GLY A 74 -20.70 6.23 27.42
N PHE A 75 -20.53 5.36 26.41
CA PHE A 75 -19.86 5.73 25.16
C PHE A 75 -20.57 6.87 24.43
N ASP A 76 -21.90 6.83 24.36
CA ASP A 76 -22.68 7.83 23.62
C ASP A 76 -22.49 9.25 24.16
N GLY A 77 -22.33 9.39 25.49
CA GLY A 77 -22.03 10.67 26.14
C GLY A 77 -20.63 11.23 25.82
N HIS A 78 -19.71 10.38 25.37
CA HIS A 78 -18.33 10.75 25.05
C HIS A 78 -18.04 10.74 23.53
N ALA A 79 -19.05 10.47 22.69
CA ALA A 79 -18.85 10.26 21.25
C ALA A 79 -18.16 11.45 20.55
N ARG A 80 -18.47 12.70 20.90
CA ARG A 80 -17.76 13.88 20.34
C ARG A 80 -16.28 13.92 20.72
N GLY A 81 -15.95 13.53 21.96
CA GLY A 81 -14.55 13.46 22.40
C GLY A 81 -13.78 12.38 21.65
N VAL A 82 -14.40 11.22 21.44
CA VAL A 82 -13.82 10.12 20.64
C VAL A 82 -13.59 10.54 19.19
N LEU A 83 -14.54 11.25 18.57
CA LEU A 83 -14.35 11.81 17.23
C LEU A 83 -13.16 12.75 17.16
N SER A 84 -13.12 13.75 18.05
CA SER A 84 -12.04 14.73 18.07
C SER A 84 -10.66 14.09 18.29
N GLU A 85 -10.60 13.02 19.07
CA GLU A 85 -9.37 12.30 19.37
C GLU A 85 -8.89 11.42 18.19
N LEU A 86 -9.82 10.78 17.49
CA LEU A 86 -9.51 9.83 16.42
C LEU A 86 -9.56 10.42 15.01
N GLU A 87 -9.98 11.67 14.85
CA GLU A 87 -10.04 12.36 13.55
C GLU A 87 -8.70 12.30 12.82
N GLY A 88 -7.61 12.63 13.52
CA GLY A 88 -6.27 12.57 12.93
C GLY A 88 -5.84 11.15 12.54
N VAL A 89 -6.31 10.13 13.26
CA VAL A 89 -6.07 8.72 12.92
C VAL A 89 -6.84 8.36 11.65
N PHE A 90 -8.13 8.69 11.59
CA PHE A 90 -8.98 8.45 10.43
C PHE A 90 -8.42 9.12 9.18
N GLN A 91 -8.00 10.39 9.28
CA GLN A 91 -7.43 11.13 8.16
C GLN A 91 -6.19 10.44 7.58
N VAL A 92 -5.32 9.84 8.41
CA VAL A 92 -4.16 9.07 7.90
C VAL A 92 -4.62 7.91 7.01
N PHE A 93 -5.65 7.16 7.42
CA PHE A 93 -6.17 6.06 6.60
C PHE A 93 -6.88 6.56 5.35
N GLU A 94 -7.57 7.70 5.43
CA GLU A 94 -8.16 8.35 4.25
C GLU A 94 -7.06 8.74 3.25
N ASP A 95 -6.00 9.40 3.70
CA ASP A 95 -4.88 9.80 2.84
C ASP A 95 -4.20 8.58 2.19
N VAL A 96 -4.11 7.45 2.91
CA VAL A 96 -3.64 6.19 2.33
C VAL A 96 -4.58 5.71 1.23
N THR A 97 -5.90 5.77 1.42
CA THR A 97 -6.84 5.40 0.34
C THR A 97 -6.69 6.28 -0.89
N GLU A 98 -6.41 7.58 -0.72
CA GLU A 98 -6.18 8.50 -1.83
C GLU A 98 -4.89 8.18 -2.57
N VAL A 99 -3.79 7.93 -1.85
CA VAL A 99 -2.51 7.50 -2.45
C VAL A 99 -2.67 6.17 -3.16
N SER A 100 -3.38 5.21 -2.57
CA SER A 100 -3.61 3.90 -3.17
C SER A 100 -4.43 3.99 -4.46
N GLN A 101 -5.55 4.73 -4.43
CA GLN A 101 -6.38 4.95 -5.61
C GLN A 101 -5.61 5.69 -6.71
N SER A 102 -4.86 6.73 -6.34
CA SER A 102 -4.06 7.51 -7.29
C SER A 102 -2.93 6.68 -7.89
N SER A 103 -2.28 5.82 -7.11
CA SER A 103 -1.22 4.93 -7.60
C SER A 103 -1.75 3.93 -8.63
N CYS A 104 -2.94 3.38 -8.40
CA CYS A 104 -3.61 2.48 -9.36
C CYS A 104 -4.16 3.20 -10.61
N LEU A 105 -4.47 4.50 -10.53
CA LEU A 105 -5.08 5.29 -11.62
C LEU A 105 -4.10 6.22 -12.36
N SER A 106 -2.84 6.30 -11.94
CA SER A 106 -1.86 7.28 -12.42
C SER A 106 -1.24 7.04 -13.79
N LEU A 107 -1.78 6.10 -14.57
CA LEU A 107 -1.45 5.90 -15.97
C LEU A 107 -2.60 6.37 -16.88
N PRO A 108 -2.61 7.63 -17.35
CA PRO A 108 -3.54 8.07 -18.37
C PRO A 108 -2.84 8.11 -19.73
N THR A 109 -2.96 7.01 -20.48
CA THR A 109 -3.18 7.01 -21.94
C THR A 109 -4.15 5.91 -22.36
N CYS A 110 -4.82 5.29 -21.41
CA CYS A 110 -5.30 3.96 -21.66
C CYS A 110 -6.63 3.78 -20.96
N ASP A 111 -7.69 3.91 -21.77
CA ASP A 111 -8.92 3.16 -21.53
C ASP A 111 -8.54 1.74 -21.09
N ARG A 112 -9.36 1.06 -20.28
CA ARG A 112 -9.03 -0.30 -19.80
C ARG A 112 -8.59 -1.21 -20.96
N ASP A 113 -9.15 -0.98 -22.15
CA ASP A 113 -8.80 -1.65 -23.39
C ASP A 113 -7.56 -1.07 -24.08
N GLY A 114 -7.30 0.23 -23.98
CA GLY A 114 -6.08 0.89 -24.46
C GLY A 114 -4.82 0.51 -23.68
N MET A 115 -4.88 0.31 -22.36
CA MET A 115 -3.71 -0.14 -21.56
C MET A 115 -3.38 -1.56 -21.91
N VAL A 116 -4.42 -2.36 -22.04
CA VAL A 116 -4.30 -3.74 -22.44
C VAL A 116 -3.82 -3.84 -23.88
N GLU A 117 -4.18 -2.93 -24.79
CA GLU A 117 -3.63 -2.89 -26.15
C GLU A 117 -2.20 -2.37 -26.20
N GLU A 118 -1.88 -1.24 -25.58
CA GLU A 118 -0.54 -0.66 -25.60
C GLU A 118 0.45 -1.54 -24.83
N LEU A 119 0.01 -2.25 -23.79
CA LEU A 119 0.81 -3.28 -23.12
C LEU A 119 0.75 -4.67 -23.79
N ARG A 120 -0.17 -4.91 -24.75
CA ARG A 120 -0.20 -6.11 -25.62
C ARG A 120 0.64 -5.92 -26.89
N ASP A 121 0.66 -4.72 -27.44
CA ASP A 121 1.55 -4.23 -28.50
C ASP A 121 2.95 -3.99 -27.96
N MET A 122 3.01 -3.47 -26.72
CA MET A 122 3.99 -3.74 -25.66
C MET A 122 4.42 -5.20 -25.74
N SER A 123 3.81 -6.07 -24.95
CA SER A 123 4.23 -7.46 -24.74
C SER A 123 4.36 -8.38 -25.96
N GLY A 124 3.86 -8.05 -27.16
CA GLY A 124 3.92 -8.91 -28.36
C GLY A 124 3.38 -10.34 -28.14
N CYS A 125 2.71 -10.58 -27.00
CA CYS A 125 2.49 -11.90 -26.43
C CYS A 125 1.04 -12.29 -26.65
N ARG A 126 0.68 -12.65 -27.88
CA ARG A 126 -0.63 -13.28 -28.13
C ARG A 126 -0.65 -14.75 -27.70
N ASN A 127 0.50 -15.40 -27.54
CA ASN A 127 0.61 -16.80 -27.12
C ASN A 127 2.00 -17.04 -26.50
N GLY A 128 2.19 -16.77 -25.21
CA GLY A 128 3.38 -17.12 -24.42
C GLY A 128 4.73 -16.88 -25.11
N ILE A 129 5.31 -15.68 -24.96
CA ILE A 129 6.55 -15.30 -25.67
C ILE A 129 7.55 -14.58 -24.73
N PRO A 130 8.86 -14.71 -24.99
CA PRO A 130 9.95 -14.39 -24.08
C PRO A 130 10.45 -12.95 -24.14
N LEU A 131 11.26 -12.62 -23.13
CA LEU A 131 12.25 -11.55 -22.96
C LEU A 131 12.85 -10.94 -24.26
N LYS A 132 12.06 -10.19 -25.02
CA LYS A 132 12.53 -9.18 -25.99
C LYS A 132 11.81 -7.85 -25.73
N PHE A 133 11.88 -7.38 -24.48
CA PHE A 133 11.17 -6.18 -24.01
C PHE A 133 12.04 -4.96 -23.72
N ALA A 134 13.36 -5.07 -23.87
CA ALA A 134 14.28 -4.07 -23.33
C ALA A 134 14.68 -2.95 -24.30
N ALA A 135 14.35 -3.03 -25.59
CA ALA A 135 14.84 -2.05 -26.58
C ALA A 135 13.96 -0.78 -26.70
N ASP A 136 12.64 -0.91 -26.52
CA ASP A 136 11.68 0.17 -26.79
C ASP A 136 11.02 0.76 -25.53
N VAL A 137 11.19 0.11 -24.36
CA VAL A 137 10.69 0.62 -23.08
C VAL A 137 11.69 1.61 -22.50
N ASN A 138 11.25 2.84 -22.24
CA ASN A 138 12.07 3.82 -21.52
C ASN A 138 12.46 3.23 -20.14
N PRO A 139 13.75 2.94 -19.89
CA PRO A 139 14.19 2.26 -18.67
C PRO A 139 13.94 3.11 -17.43
N GLU A 140 13.96 4.43 -17.55
CA GLU A 140 13.68 5.36 -16.46
C GLU A 140 12.22 5.32 -16.01
N LEU A 141 11.30 5.22 -16.98
CA LEU A 141 9.88 5.04 -16.72
C LEU A 141 9.61 3.70 -16.03
N MET A 142 10.21 2.61 -16.53
CA MET A 142 10.08 1.28 -15.92
C MET A 142 10.61 1.27 -14.48
N MET A 143 11.78 1.83 -14.23
CA MET A 143 12.35 1.93 -12.87
C MET A 143 11.48 2.77 -11.94
N SER A 144 10.96 3.89 -12.43
CA SER A 144 10.07 4.77 -11.67
C SER A 144 8.77 4.07 -11.29
N PHE A 145 8.19 3.33 -12.23
CA PHE A 145 6.98 2.53 -12.04
C PHE A 145 7.21 1.39 -11.04
N MET A 146 8.27 0.59 -11.22
CA MET A 146 8.62 -0.50 -10.32
C MET A 146 8.85 0.00 -8.89
N SER A 147 9.46 1.18 -8.74
CA SER A 147 9.66 1.80 -7.43
C SER A 147 8.33 2.26 -6.81
N LEU A 148 7.43 2.85 -7.59
CA LEU A 148 6.09 3.21 -7.12
C LEU A 148 5.30 1.97 -6.66
N MET A 149 5.38 0.87 -7.41
CA MET A 149 4.73 -0.39 -7.04
C MET A 149 5.32 -0.97 -5.74
N ALA A 150 6.64 -0.90 -5.57
CA ALA A 150 7.27 -1.31 -4.32
C ALA A 150 6.78 -0.46 -3.13
N ASP A 151 6.67 0.85 -3.32
CA ASP A 151 6.17 1.76 -2.28
C ASP A 151 4.66 1.51 -1.99
N TYR A 152 3.84 1.21 -3.01
CA TYR A 152 2.45 0.80 -2.84
C TYR A 152 2.31 -0.46 -1.97
N VAL A 153 3.09 -1.50 -2.29
CA VAL A 153 3.10 -2.75 -1.49
C VAL A 153 3.54 -2.46 -0.05
N ARG A 154 4.59 -1.62 0.13
CA ARG A 154 5.08 -1.24 1.46
C ARG A 154 4.02 -0.51 2.27
N VAL A 155 3.31 0.47 1.70
CA VAL A 155 2.21 1.17 2.37
C VAL A 155 1.19 0.18 2.93
N HIS A 156 0.75 -0.80 2.12
CA HIS A 156 -0.24 -1.80 2.55
C HIS A 156 0.29 -2.74 3.64
N LEU A 157 1.57 -3.11 3.59
CA LEU A 157 2.21 -3.89 4.64
C LEU A 157 2.28 -3.12 5.97
N VAL A 158 2.59 -1.82 5.93
CA VAL A 158 2.60 -0.97 7.13
C VAL A 158 1.18 -0.77 7.66
N VAL A 159 0.18 -0.57 6.81
CA VAL A 159 -1.24 -0.55 7.27
C VAL A 159 -1.59 -1.85 7.99
N ALA A 160 -1.18 -3.00 7.45
CA ALA A 160 -1.43 -4.31 8.05
C ALA A 160 -0.71 -4.51 9.41
N SER A 161 0.44 -3.86 9.62
CA SER A 161 1.19 -3.92 10.89
C SER A 161 0.61 -3.04 11.99
N VAL A 162 -0.22 -2.03 11.66
CA VAL A 162 -0.99 -1.26 12.65
C VAL A 162 -2.07 -2.15 13.28
N THR A 163 -1.76 -2.74 14.45
CA THR A 163 -2.58 -3.77 15.09
C THR A 163 -3.93 -3.27 15.59
N GLU A 164 -4.01 -2.04 16.13
CA GLU A 164 -5.24 -1.49 16.68
C GLU A 164 -6.09 -0.70 15.66
N ARG A 165 -5.77 -0.79 14.37
CA ARG A 165 -6.45 -0.03 13.30
C ARG A 165 -7.96 -0.24 13.28
N LYS A 166 -8.42 -1.49 13.44
CA LYS A 166 -9.84 -1.86 13.38
C LYS A 166 -10.61 -1.31 14.57
N GLN A 167 -10.00 -1.33 15.75
CA GLN A 167 -10.57 -0.80 16.99
C GLN A 167 -10.66 0.73 16.91
N ALA A 168 -9.60 1.41 16.47
CA ALA A 168 -9.61 2.86 16.28
C ALA A 168 -10.67 3.30 15.26
N LEU A 169 -10.68 2.69 14.06
CA LEU A 169 -11.66 3.02 13.02
C LEU A 169 -13.09 2.66 13.44
N GLY A 170 -13.29 1.51 14.08
CA GLY A 170 -14.60 1.10 14.61
C GLY A 170 -15.15 2.08 15.65
N MET A 171 -14.30 2.57 16.56
CA MET A 171 -14.68 3.58 17.55
C MET A 171 -15.00 4.92 16.89
N TYR A 172 -14.21 5.34 15.91
CA TYR A 172 -14.48 6.55 15.13
C TYR A 172 -15.83 6.46 14.42
N TYR A 173 -16.14 5.33 13.77
CA TYR A 173 -17.39 5.15 13.02
C TYR A 173 -18.61 5.12 13.92
N LEU A 174 -18.50 4.42 15.07
CA LEU A 174 -19.58 4.38 16.05
C LEU A 174 -19.83 5.78 16.62
N ALA A 175 -18.76 6.51 16.97
CA ALA A 175 -18.88 7.88 17.45
C ALA A 175 -19.48 8.83 16.40
N HIS A 176 -19.09 8.69 15.14
CA HIS A 176 -19.67 9.45 14.03
C HIS A 176 -21.15 9.15 13.87
N ALA A 177 -21.54 7.89 13.92
CA ALA A 177 -22.94 7.48 13.84
C ALA A 177 -23.76 8.02 15.01
N THR A 178 -23.22 8.02 16.23
CA THR A 178 -23.88 8.59 17.42
C THR A 178 -24.06 10.11 17.31
N VAL A 179 -23.05 10.83 16.81
CA VAL A 179 -23.09 12.31 16.74
C VAL A 179 -23.90 12.81 15.54
N HIS A 180 -23.79 12.16 14.38
CA HIS A 180 -24.35 12.65 13.12
C HIS A 180 -25.54 11.82 12.61
N GLY A 181 -25.89 10.71 13.27
CA GLY A 181 -26.97 9.81 12.85
C GLY A 181 -26.68 9.00 11.57
N LYS A 182 -25.52 9.19 10.95
CA LYS A 182 -25.11 8.52 9.70
C LYS A 182 -24.13 7.39 10.00
N LYS A 183 -24.51 6.16 9.62
CA LYS A 183 -23.71 4.95 9.88
C LYS A 183 -22.42 4.88 9.07
N THR A 184 -22.39 5.37 7.83
CA THR A 184 -21.22 5.25 6.96
C THR A 184 -21.19 6.37 5.92
N THR A 185 -20.02 6.96 5.71
CA THR A 185 -19.76 7.95 4.66
C THR A 185 -18.99 7.31 3.49
N PRO A 186 -18.91 7.95 2.31
CA PRO A 186 -18.09 7.45 1.20
C PRO A 186 -16.61 7.26 1.57
N ALA A 187 -16.03 8.17 2.36
CA ALA A 187 -14.67 8.06 2.86
C ALA A 187 -14.48 6.81 3.73
N MET A 188 -15.42 6.57 4.67
CA MET A 188 -15.42 5.37 5.51
C MET A 188 -15.51 4.08 4.69
N ALA A 189 -16.32 4.08 3.63
CA ALA A 189 -16.43 2.92 2.75
C ALA A 189 -15.11 2.64 2.00
N LYS A 190 -14.40 3.67 1.53
CA LYS A 190 -13.08 3.53 0.92
C LYS A 190 -12.06 2.96 1.91
N VAL A 191 -12.04 3.49 3.14
CA VAL A 191 -11.17 3.00 4.20
C VAL A 191 -11.49 1.54 4.53
N ASN A 192 -12.76 1.14 4.59
CA ASN A 192 -13.14 -0.26 4.81
C ASN A 192 -12.58 -1.20 3.74
N SER A 193 -12.64 -0.78 2.47
CA SER A 193 -12.05 -1.55 1.37
C SER A 193 -10.55 -1.73 1.56
N LEU A 194 -9.82 -0.66 1.90
CA LEU A 194 -8.40 -0.72 2.21
C LEU A 194 -8.09 -1.69 3.36
N ILE A 195 -8.82 -1.58 4.47
CA ILE A 195 -8.59 -2.44 5.63
C ILE A 195 -8.84 -3.91 5.30
N SER A 196 -9.86 -4.22 4.50
CA SER A 196 -10.14 -5.60 4.05
C SER A 196 -9.01 -6.16 3.19
N VAL A 197 -8.44 -5.37 2.28
CA VAL A 197 -7.25 -5.75 1.48
C VAL A 197 -6.05 -6.02 2.40
N CYS A 198 -5.85 -5.19 3.42
CA CYS A 198 -4.74 -5.29 4.36
C CYS A 198 -4.86 -6.39 5.42
N ASP A 199 -5.98 -7.11 5.52
CA ASP A 199 -6.07 -8.28 6.40
C ASP A 199 -5.24 -9.46 5.88
N ASN A 200 -5.06 -9.54 4.57
CA ASN A 200 -4.06 -10.39 3.94
C ASN A 200 -3.40 -9.60 2.80
N PRO A 201 -2.45 -8.71 3.12
CA PRO A 201 -2.00 -7.68 2.19
C PRO A 201 -1.42 -8.30 0.91
N LEU A 202 -0.63 -9.38 0.99
CA LEU A 202 -0.07 -10.01 -0.20
C LEU A 202 -1.15 -10.68 -1.07
N HIS A 203 -2.16 -11.30 -0.46
CA HIS A 203 -3.26 -11.90 -1.20
C HIS A 203 -4.21 -10.84 -1.80
N GLY A 204 -4.58 -9.83 -1.02
CA GLY A 204 -5.42 -8.72 -1.46
C GLY A 204 -4.75 -7.93 -2.58
N LEU A 205 -3.47 -7.60 -2.43
CA LEU A 205 -2.67 -6.99 -3.49
C LEU A 205 -2.57 -7.90 -4.71
N ALA A 206 -2.35 -9.21 -4.54
CA ALA A 206 -2.34 -10.15 -5.67
C ALA A 206 -3.68 -10.20 -6.39
N MET A 207 -4.81 -10.06 -5.69
CA MET A 207 -6.15 -9.99 -6.29
C MET A 207 -6.39 -8.66 -7.01
N GLU A 208 -6.06 -7.51 -6.40
CA GLU A 208 -6.10 -6.21 -7.08
C GLU A 208 -5.20 -6.20 -8.33
N MET A 209 -4.00 -6.79 -8.22
CA MET A 209 -3.04 -6.97 -9.30
C MET A 209 -3.35 -8.16 -10.23
N SER A 210 -4.43 -8.91 -10.02
CA SER A 210 -4.89 -9.94 -10.97
C SER A 210 -5.94 -9.41 -11.95
N VAL A 211 -6.49 -8.22 -11.69
CA VAL A 211 -7.44 -7.56 -12.57
C VAL A 211 -6.70 -6.99 -13.78
N LYS A 212 -6.62 -7.78 -14.88
CA LYS A 212 -6.22 -7.49 -16.29
C LYS A 212 -5.11 -6.46 -16.60
N ALA A 213 -5.11 -5.26 -16.01
CA ALA A 213 -4.04 -4.27 -16.09
C ALA A 213 -2.70 -4.77 -15.52
N CYS A 214 -2.74 -5.70 -14.57
CA CYS A 214 -1.54 -6.19 -13.88
C CYS A 214 -1.08 -7.59 -14.32
N GLU A 215 -1.72 -8.28 -15.27
CA GLU A 215 -1.07 -9.41 -15.96
C GLU A 215 0.17 -8.95 -16.72
N VAL A 216 0.12 -7.72 -17.23
CA VAL A 216 1.25 -7.03 -17.83
C VAL A 216 2.28 -6.68 -16.75
N VAL A 217 1.87 -6.10 -15.63
CA VAL A 217 2.79 -5.80 -14.52
C VAL A 217 3.44 -7.10 -14.02
N ARG A 218 2.71 -8.21 -13.93
CA ARG A 218 3.24 -9.54 -13.59
C ARG A 218 4.25 -10.02 -14.63
N SER A 219 3.99 -9.79 -15.92
CA SER A 219 4.91 -10.11 -17.02
C SER A 219 6.16 -9.22 -17.01
N CYS A 220 6.00 -7.91 -16.80
CA CYS A 220 7.09 -6.93 -16.71
C CYS A 220 7.95 -7.12 -15.46
N VAL A 221 7.34 -7.32 -14.29
CA VAL A 221 8.00 -7.62 -13.01
C VAL A 221 8.69 -8.98 -13.10
N GLY A 222 8.03 -10.00 -13.66
CA GLY A 222 8.63 -11.31 -13.88
C GLY A 222 9.82 -11.25 -14.83
N GLY A 223 9.71 -10.49 -15.93
CA GLY A 223 10.80 -10.23 -16.87
C GLY A 223 11.96 -9.45 -16.23
N ALA A 224 11.65 -8.39 -15.49
CA ALA A 224 12.65 -7.57 -14.78
C ALA A 224 13.38 -8.38 -13.69
N LEU A 225 12.66 -9.18 -12.90
CA LEU A 225 13.26 -10.06 -11.88
C LEU A 225 14.14 -11.14 -12.53
N THR A 226 13.74 -11.67 -13.68
CA THR A 226 14.54 -12.63 -14.45
C THR A 226 15.82 -11.96 -14.98
N ALA A 227 15.72 -10.77 -15.55
CA ALA A 227 16.88 -10.00 -16.01
C ALA A 227 17.84 -9.63 -14.87
N VAL A 228 17.31 -9.25 -13.70
CA VAL A 228 18.14 -9.02 -12.49
C VAL A 228 18.83 -10.31 -12.05
N LYS A 229 18.13 -11.45 -12.09
CA LYS A 229 18.71 -12.75 -11.76
C LYS A 229 19.85 -13.13 -12.71
N GLU A 230 19.66 -12.95 -14.02
CA GLU A 230 20.71 -13.17 -15.03
C GLU A 230 21.92 -12.26 -14.82
N VAL A 231 21.70 -10.97 -14.51
CA VAL A 231 22.79 -10.03 -14.18
C VAL A 231 23.52 -10.44 -12.90
N VAL A 232 22.82 -10.92 -11.87
CA VAL A 232 23.43 -11.42 -10.64
C VAL A 232 24.24 -12.70 -10.88
N GLU A 233 23.74 -13.61 -11.72
CA GLU A 233 24.45 -14.82 -12.11
C GLU A 233 25.73 -14.48 -12.90
N VAL A 234 25.63 -13.61 -13.91
CA VAL A 234 26.80 -13.12 -14.67
C VAL A 234 27.79 -12.38 -13.76
N ALA A 235 27.31 -11.53 -12.85
CA ALA A 235 28.18 -10.84 -11.90
C ALA A 235 28.87 -11.82 -10.94
N SER A 236 28.20 -12.91 -10.56
CA SER A 236 28.79 -13.98 -9.75
C SER A 236 29.85 -14.78 -10.51
N GLU A 237 29.64 -15.05 -11.80
CA GLU A 237 30.63 -15.70 -12.67
C GLU A 237 31.84 -14.81 -12.94
N VAL A 238 31.63 -13.50 -13.14
CA VAL A 238 32.71 -12.51 -13.28
C VAL A 238 33.51 -12.41 -11.99
N ARG A 239 32.84 -12.38 -10.82
CA ARG A 239 33.49 -12.40 -9.51
C ARG A 239 34.32 -13.66 -9.30
N ASP A 240 33.77 -14.83 -9.61
CA ASP A 240 34.46 -16.11 -9.45
C ASP A 240 35.61 -16.25 -10.46
N SER A 241 35.49 -15.66 -11.65
CA SER A 241 36.57 -15.57 -12.64
C SER A 241 37.68 -14.61 -12.20
N PHE A 242 37.35 -13.53 -11.49
CA PHE A 242 38.32 -12.62 -10.88
C PHE A 242 39.04 -13.27 -9.69
N LEU A 243 38.33 -14.06 -8.88
CA LEU A 243 38.90 -14.80 -7.75
C LEU A 243 39.72 -16.03 -8.18
N ARG A 244 39.50 -16.56 -9.39
CA ARG A 244 40.28 -17.68 -9.97
C ARG A 244 41.46 -17.25 -10.84
N ARG A 245 41.61 -15.96 -11.15
CA ARG A 245 42.84 -15.45 -11.77
C ARG A 245 43.88 -15.22 -10.66
N PRO A 246 45.03 -15.92 -10.67
CA PRO A 246 46.12 -15.54 -9.78
C PRO A 246 46.52 -14.11 -10.12
N LEU A 247 46.71 -13.28 -9.09
CA LEU A 247 47.39 -11.98 -9.20
C LEU A 247 48.81 -12.22 -9.73
N VAL A 248 48.97 -12.39 -11.05
CA VAL A 248 50.25 -12.26 -11.75
C VAL A 248 50.34 -10.83 -12.25
N LEU A 249 50.47 -9.90 -11.32
CA LEU A 249 50.86 -8.52 -11.56
C LEU A 249 51.27 -7.92 -10.22
N CYS A 250 52.46 -8.33 -9.76
CA CYS A 250 53.44 -7.56 -8.98
C CYS A 250 54.53 -8.52 -8.48
N LEU A 251 55.60 -8.69 -9.29
CA LEU A 251 57.01 -8.80 -8.89
C LEU A 251 57.81 -9.45 -10.03
N LEU A 252 58.36 -8.57 -10.88
CA LEU A 252 59.54 -8.64 -11.77
C LEU A 252 59.25 -8.00 -13.13
#